data_AF-A0A1V2UID0-F1
#
_entry.id   AF-A0A1V2UID0-F1
#
_cell.length_a   1.000
_cell.length_b   1.000
_cell.length_c   1.000
_cell.angle_alpha   90.00
_cell.angle_beta   90.00
_cell.angle_gamma   90.00
#
_symmetry.space_group_name_H-M   'P 1'
#
loop_
_entity.id
_entity.type
_entity.pdbx_description
1 polymer ?
#
loop_
_entity_poly.entity_id
_entity_poly.type
_entity_poly.pdbx_seq_one_letter_code
_entity_poly.pdbx_strand_id
1 'polypeptide(L)' 'MSNTDLLSQVFSLITKFTQVGGGLWLIWGIVMMAGALKDKNGPQLQTAIWQVVGGMLILVAALWFSSSFDVGSLVGGR' A
#
# COMPACT_ATOMS: atom_id res chain seq x y z
N MET A 1 -12.79 -10.65 -25.05
CA MET A 1 -12.08 -10.03 -23.92
C MET A 1 -10.99 -9.18 -24.52
N SER A 2 -11.16 -7.87 -24.49
CA SER A 2 -10.23 -6.89 -25.03
C SER A 2 -8.98 -6.86 -24.13
N ASN A 3 -7.79 -6.62 -24.69
CA ASN A 3 -6.55 -6.53 -23.91
C ASN A 3 -6.66 -5.55 -22.72
N THR A 4 -7.50 -4.52 -22.86
CA THR A 4 -7.85 -3.54 -21.81
C THR A 4 -8.54 -4.16 -20.59
N ASP A 5 -9.38 -5.18 -20.78
CA ASP A 5 -10.05 -5.89 -19.68
C ASP A 5 -9.05 -6.69 -18.85
N LEU A 6 -8.09 -7.33 -19.52
CA LEU A 6 -7.01 -8.09 -18.87
C LEU A 6 -6.10 -7.16 -18.07
N LEU A 7 -5.73 -6.01 -18.63
CA LEU A 7 -4.93 -5.00 -17.92
C LEU A 7 -5.67 -4.47 -16.69
N SER A 8 -6.97 -4.16 -16.82
CA SER A 8 -7.80 -3.71 -15.69
C SER A 8 -7.88 -4.76 -14.58
N GLN A 9 -8.00 -6.03 -14.95
CA GLN A 9 -8.07 -7.14 -14.00
C GLN A 9 -6.73 -7.36 -13.29
N VAL A 10 -5.60 -7.29 -14.01
CA VAL A 10 -4.26 -7.38 -13.45
C VAL A 10 -3.98 -6.23 -12.50
N PHE A 11 -4.28 -4.99 -12.90
CA PHE A 11 -4.11 -3.83 -12.02
C PHE A 11 -4.99 -3.92 -10.77
N SER A 12 -6.26 -4.33 -10.90
CA SER A 12 -7.14 -4.56 -9.75
C SER A 12 -6.57 -5.61 -8.80
N LEU A 13 -6.01 -6.70 -9.33
CA LEU A 13 -5.34 -7.72 -8.52
C LEU A 13 -4.15 -7.12 -7.76
N ILE A 14 -3.26 -6.42 -8.47
CA ILE A 14 -2.07 -5.80 -7.88
C ILE A 14 -2.47 -4.82 -6.78
N THR A 15 -3.45 -3.93 -7.02
CA THR A 15 -3.91 -2.98 -6.00
C THR A 15 -4.43 -3.68 -4.74
N LYS A 16 -5.19 -4.78 -4.89
CA LYS A 16 -5.64 -5.58 -3.75
C LYS A 16 -4.47 -6.21 -2.99
N PHE A 17 -3.49 -6.76 -3.70
CA PHE A 17 -2.28 -7.29 -3.09
C PHE A 17 -1.46 -6.19 -2.39
N THR A 18 -1.36 -5.00 -2.97
CA THR A 18 -0.70 -3.84 -2.37
C THR A 18 -1.44 -3.36 -1.12
N GLN A 19 -2.77 -3.41 -1.10
CA GLN A 19 -3.56 -3.03 0.06
C GLN A 19 -3.38 -4.02 1.22
N VAL A 20 -3.40 -5.33 0.94
CA VAL A 20 -3.15 -6.37 1.95
C VAL A 20 -1.69 -6.37 2.41
N GLY A 21 -0.75 -6.28 1.48
CA GLY A 21 0.69 -6.23 1.75
C GLY A 21 1.10 -4.97 2.51
N GLY A 22 0.60 -3.80 2.09
CA GLY A 22 0.80 -2.52 2.77
C GLY A 22 0.22 -2.52 4.18
N GLY A 23 -0.98 -3.08 4.36
CA GLY A 23 -1.62 -3.25 5.67
C GLY A 23 -0.81 -4.13 6.63
N LEU A 24 -0.38 -5.29 6.16
CA LEU A 24 0.46 -6.20 6.95
C LEU A 24 1.83 -5.59 7.27
N TRP A 25 2.43 -4.88 6.31
CA TRP A 25 3.70 -4.17 6.49
C TRP A 25 3.59 -3.06 7.54
N LEU A 26 2.45 -2.36 7.59
CA LEU A 26 2.17 -1.33 8.57
C LEU A 26 2.05 -1.90 9.98
N ILE A 27 1.32 -3.01 10.15
CA ILE A 27 1.19 -3.71 11.43
C ILE A 27 2.58 -4.14 11.92
N TRP A 28 3.40 -4.71 11.04
CA TRP A 28 4.77 -5.09 11.36
C TRP A 28 5.63 -3.89 11.78
N GLY A 29 5.55 -2.76 11.06
CA GLY A 29 6.23 -1.52 11.42
C GLY A 29 5.83 -1.00 12.81
N ILE A 30 4.53 -1.05 13.16
CA ILE A 30 4.03 -0.63 14.47
C ILE A 30 4.55 -1.56 15.58
N VAL A 31 4.57 -2.87 15.35
CA VAL A 31 5.13 -3.85 16.30
C VAL A 31 6.62 -3.58 16.53
N MET A 32 7.39 -3.33 15.47
CA MET A 32 8.82 -3.02 15.61
C MET A 32 9.03 -1.68 16.33
N MET A 33 8.16 -0.67 16.09
CA MET A 33 8.21 0.61 16.79
C MET A 33 7.95 0.44 18.30
N ALA A 34 6.96 -0.38 18.66
CA ALA A 34 6.67 -0.71 20.06
C ALA A 34 7.84 -1.46 20.73
N GLY A 35 8.47 -2.40 20.01
CA GLY A 35 9.69 -3.09 20.47
C GLY A 35 10.87 -2.13 20.66
N ALA A 36 11.11 -1.23 19.71
CA ALA A 36 12.20 -0.25 19.77
C ALA A 36 12.03 0.77 20.91
N LEU A 37 10.78 1.18 21.19
CA LEU A 37 10.44 2.04 22.33
C LEU A 37 10.72 1.34 23.66
N LYS A 38 10.40 0.03 23.75
CA LYS A 38 10.70 -0.78 24.93
C LYS A 38 12.21 -0.91 25.17
N ASP A 39 12.99 -1.14 24.12
CA ASP A 39 14.45 -1.34 24.22
C ASP A 39 15.26 -0.03 24.26
N LYS A 40 14.61 1.15 24.24
CA LYS A 40 15.25 2.48 24.15
C LYS A 40 16.32 2.57 23.05
N ASN A 41 16.15 1.80 21.97
CA ASN A 41 17.11 1.73 20.87
C ASN A 41 16.81 2.82 19.84
N GLY A 42 17.47 3.97 19.96
CA GLY A 42 17.32 5.12 19.04
C GLY A 42 17.43 4.77 17.54
N PRO A 43 18.39 3.94 17.11
CA PRO A 43 18.51 3.54 15.70
C PRO A 43 17.37 2.64 15.20
N GLN A 44 16.86 1.77 16.08
CA GLN A 44 15.77 0.85 15.74
C GLN A 44 14.44 1.59 15.64
N LEU A 45 14.24 2.61 16.47
CA LEU A 45 13.08 3.49 16.41
C LEU A 45 13.07 4.32 15.12
N GLN A 46 14.21 4.85 14.69
CA GLN A 46 14.35 5.54 13.40
C GLN A 46 13.98 4.63 12.22
N THR A 47 14.44 3.38 12.25
CA THR A 47 14.14 2.38 11.21
C THR A 47 12.66 2.00 11.24
N ALA A 48 12.08 1.83 12.43
CA ALA A 48 10.67 1.52 12.59
C ALA A 48 9.75 2.64 12.09
N ILE A 49 10.09 3.91 12.32
CA ILE A 49 9.35 5.05 11.76
C ILE A 49 9.30 4.95 10.23
N TRP A 50 10.42 4.65 9.58
CA TRP A 50 10.45 4.48 8.13
C TRP A 50 9.59 3.31 7.65
N GLN A 51 9.51 2.23 8.42
CA GLN A 51 8.62 1.10 8.08
C GLN A 51 7.14 1.46 8.20
N VAL A 52 6.77 2.21 9.25
CA VAL A 52 5.39 2.68 9.46
C VAL A 52 4.99 3.69 8.37
N VAL A 53 5.86 4.66 8.09
CA VAL A 53 5.63 5.68 7.05
C VAL A 53 5.56 5.03 5.66
N GLY A 54 6.46 4.08 5.37
CA GLY A 54 6.43 3.31 4.13
C GLY A 54 5.14 2.50 3.98
N GLY A 55 4.71 1.78 5.02
CA GLY A 55 3.46 1.02 5.02
C GLY A 55 2.21 1.91 4.85
N MET A 56 2.18 3.07 5.52
CA MET A 56 1.11 4.07 5.36
C MET A 56 1.05 4.61 3.94
N LEU A 57 2.20 4.97 3.35
CA LEU A 57 2.27 5.46 1.98
C LEU A 57 1.76 4.44 0.97
N ILE A 58 2.10 3.16 1.16
CA ILE A 58 1.64 2.07 0.30
C ILE A 58 0.11 1.92 0.39
N LEU A 59 -0.47 2.01 1.59
CA LEU A 59 -1.93 1.96 1.77
C LEU A 59 -2.63 3.17 1.16
N VAL A 60 -2.11 4.39 1.38
CA VAL A 60 -2.68 5.62 0.80
C VAL A 60 -2.61 5.57 -0.72
N ALA A 61 -1.48 5.11 -1.28
CA ALA A 61 -1.33 4.92 -2.71
C ALA A 61 -2.30 3.85 -3.25
N ALA A 62 -2.47 2.72 -2.56
CA ALA A 62 -3.42 1.69 -2.97
C ALA A 62 -4.88 2.17 -2.93
N LEU A 63 -5.27 2.90 -1.88
CA LEU A 63 -6.60 3.50 -1.74
C LEU A 63 -6.85 4.57 -2.81
N TRP A 64 -5.86 5.45 -3.03
CA TRP A 64 -5.96 6.52 -4.02
C TRP A 64 -5.98 5.95 -5.44
N PHE A 65 -5.17 4.93 -5.73
CA PHE A 65 -5.17 4.22 -7.01
C PHE A 65 -6.48 3.46 -7.22
N SER A 66 -6.99 2.78 -6.19
CA SER A 66 -8.30 2.12 -6.26
C SER A 66 -9.46 3.10 -6.46
N SER A 67 -9.35 4.35 -5.97
CA SER A 67 -10.41 5.36 -6.07
C SER A 67 -10.31 6.23 -7.32
N SER A 68 -9.11 6.45 -7.84
CA SER A 68 -8.84 7.37 -8.95
C SER A 68 -8.57 6.65 -10.28
N PHE A 69 -8.18 5.38 -10.25
CA PHE A 69 -7.91 4.59 -11.45
C PHE A 69 -9.20 3.90 -11.92
N ASP A 70 -10.15 4.70 -12.39
CA ASP A 70 -11.28 4.23 -13.18
C ASP A 70 -10.83 4.13 -14.64
N VAL A 71 -10.52 2.91 -15.09
CA VAL A 71 -10.16 2.62 -16.49
C VAL A 71 -11.31 2.97 -17.45
N GLY A 72 -12.54 3.12 -16.96
CA GLY A 72 -13.68 3.65 -17.70
C GLY A 72 -13.46 5.08 -18.23
N SER A 73 -12.70 5.90 -17.50
CA SER A 73 -12.37 7.27 -17.94
C SER A 73 -11.33 7.33 -19.08
N LEU A 74 -10.53 6.27 -19.25
CA LEU A 74 -9.47 6.20 -20.27
C LEU A 74 -9.93 5.53 -21.57
N VAL A 75 -11.07 4.82 -21.55
CA VAL A 75 -11.68 4.19 -22.73
C VAL A 75 -12.80 5.06 -23.33
N GLY A 76 -13.13 6.20 -22.72
CA GLY A 76 -14.06 7.17 -23.27
C GLY A 76 -15.51 6.77 -23.03
N GLY A 77 -16.05 7.30 -21.92
CA GLY A 77 -17.49 7.50 -21.78
C GLY A 77 -17.96 8.56 -22.77
N ARG A 78 -18.39 8.11 -23.93
CA ARG A 78 -19.83 8.00 -24.08
C ARG A 78 -20.29 6.74 -23.36
#